data_AF-A0A1F6ZDW5-F1
#
_entry.id   AF-A0A1F6ZDW5-F1
#
_cell.length_a   1.000
_cell.length_b   1.000
_cell.length_c   1.000
_cell.angle_alpha   90.00
_cell.angle_beta   90.00
_cell.angle_gamma   90.00
#
_symmetry.space_group_name_H-M   'P 1'
#
loop_
_entity.id
_entity.type
_entity.pdbx_description
1 polymer ?
#
loop_
_entity_poly.entity_id
_entity_poly.type
_entity_poly.pdbx_seq_one_letter_code
_entity_poly.pdbx_strand_id
1 'polypeptide(L)'
;MNKRGQFFLIAAVVIIVVVVSIVTIANFTQKKDDIKLYDLGEELGIESQQVLDYGTYNSLDDEEMKELMENFIENYVNYAGEGKNIYFIFGNKEKIYVIGYQDVLPAESVCVQLNPETDNDCCKKGQKCIDGRCEAGGICGKDEIQCGSNCCNLGERCVNGRCEAGGICGYHRVECSTPCIPLEVMGETQEFTTNGNIYKVVIRIGNTDYEFRLRYGENFYFVIWQKVGGETHVVTSGEE
;
A
#
# COMPACT_ATOMS: atom_id res chain seq x y z
N MET A 1 -58.43 -52.68 -6.36
CA MET A 1 -57.60 -52.28 -5.19
C MET A 1 -56.16 -52.04 -5.65
N ASN A 2 -55.39 -51.18 -4.97
CA ASN A 2 -53.98 -50.78 -5.23
C ASN A 2 -53.66 -49.51 -6.05
N LYS A 3 -54.52 -48.48 -6.08
CA LYS A 3 -54.10 -47.12 -6.49
C LYS A 3 -53.62 -46.21 -5.34
N ARG A 4 -53.86 -46.60 -4.08
CA ARG A 4 -53.44 -45.83 -2.89
C ARG A 4 -51.93 -45.94 -2.63
N GLY A 5 -51.33 -47.12 -2.86
CA GLY A 5 -49.89 -47.33 -2.64
C GLY A 5 -48.99 -46.52 -3.58
N GLN A 6 -49.41 -46.32 -4.84
CA GLN A 6 -48.67 -45.51 -5.81
C GLN A 6 -48.65 -44.02 -5.43
N PHE A 7 -49.73 -43.53 -4.81
CA PHE A 7 -49.82 -42.14 -4.37
C PHE A 7 -48.81 -41.82 -3.25
N PHE A 8 -48.63 -42.76 -2.31
CA PHE A 8 -47.63 -42.62 -1.26
C PHE A 8 -46.19 -42.71 -1.80
N LEU A 9 -45.94 -43.54 -2.81
CA LEU A 9 -44.62 -43.62 -3.45
C LEU A 9 -44.26 -42.31 -4.16
N ILE A 10 -45.19 -41.70 -4.88
CA ILE A 10 -44.96 -40.41 -5.55
C ILE A 10 -44.70 -39.32 -4.51
N ALA A 11 -45.51 -39.26 -3.44
CA ALA A 11 -45.33 -38.29 -2.36
C ALA A 11 -43.96 -38.43 -1.68
N ALA A 12 -43.51 -39.67 -1.41
CA ALA A 12 -42.21 -39.93 -0.81
C ALA A 12 -41.05 -39.44 -1.71
N VAL A 13 -41.12 -39.70 -3.02
CA VAL A 13 -40.09 -39.24 -3.97
C VAL A 13 -40.04 -37.72 -4.04
N VAL A 14 -41.19 -37.04 -4.05
CA VAL A 14 -41.25 -35.58 -4.04
C VAL A 14 -40.60 -35.00 -2.78
N ILE A 15 -40.90 -35.59 -1.61
CA ILE A 15 -40.29 -35.16 -0.34
C ILE A 15 -38.77 -35.38 -0.36
N ILE A 16 -38.30 -36.52 -0.88
CA ILE A 16 -36.85 -36.80 -0.98
C ILE A 16 -36.16 -35.78 -1.90
N VAL A 17 -36.75 -35.43 -3.03
CA VAL A 17 -36.18 -34.42 -3.94
C VAL A 17 -36.11 -33.04 -3.29
N VAL A 18 -37.13 -32.66 -2.52
CA VAL A 18 -37.15 -31.38 -1.77
C VAL A 18 -36.09 -31.38 -0.66
N VAL A 19 -35.96 -32.47 0.10
CA VAL A 19 -34.96 -32.58 1.17
C VAL A 19 -33.55 -32.57 0.59
N VAL A 20 -33.29 -33.32 -0.49
CA VAL A 20 -31.99 -33.33 -1.16
C VAL A 20 -31.65 -31.94 -1.67
N SER A 21 -32.58 -31.25 -2.34
CA SER A 21 -32.31 -29.90 -2.86
C SER A 21 -32.02 -28.88 -1.74
N ILE A 22 -32.72 -28.93 -0.61
CA ILE A 22 -32.41 -28.09 0.56
C ILE A 22 -31.03 -28.41 1.12
N VAL A 23 -30.67 -29.70 1.24
CA VAL A 23 -29.35 -30.11 1.74
C VAL A 23 -28.24 -29.65 0.80
N THR A 24 -28.44 -29.76 -0.53
CA THR A 24 -27.45 -29.28 -1.51
C THR A 24 -27.26 -27.77 -1.42
N ILE A 25 -28.35 -27.00 -1.30
CA ILE A 25 -28.28 -25.54 -1.15
C ILE A 25 -27.60 -25.16 0.17
N ALA A 26 -27.99 -25.81 1.27
CA ALA A 26 -27.41 -25.55 2.59
C ALA A 26 -25.90 -25.83 2.63
N ASN A 27 -25.47 -26.91 1.98
CA ASN A 27 -24.05 -27.29 1.93
C ASN A 27 -23.24 -26.41 0.94
N PHE A 28 -23.89 -25.90 -0.11
CA PHE A 28 -23.28 -24.91 -1.01
C PHE A 28 -23.18 -23.53 -0.36
N THR A 29 -23.96 -23.25 0.68
CA THR A 29 -23.91 -22.00 1.45
C THR A 29 -22.87 -22.10 2.58
N GLN A 30 -21.66 -22.59 2.29
CA GLN A 30 -20.51 -22.23 3.12
C GLN A 30 -20.32 -20.72 2.93
N LYS A 31 -20.75 -19.94 3.93
CA LYS A 31 -20.40 -18.53 4.03
C LYS A 31 -18.87 -18.45 3.92
N LYS A 32 -18.37 -17.89 2.80
CA LYS A 32 -17.16 -17.08 2.90
C LYS A 32 -17.56 -15.97 3.87
N ASP A 33 -17.07 -16.03 5.11
CA ASP A 33 -17.21 -14.90 6.00
C ASP A 33 -16.47 -13.75 5.33
N ASP A 34 -17.21 -12.80 4.77
CA ASP A 34 -16.66 -11.50 4.38
C ASP A 34 -16.27 -10.83 5.69
N ILE A 35 -15.03 -11.07 6.14
CA ILE A 35 -14.41 -10.30 7.21
C ILE A 35 -14.55 -8.84 6.81
N LYS A 36 -15.22 -8.05 7.66
CA LYS A 36 -15.44 -6.63 7.36
C LYS A 36 -14.08 -5.94 7.37
N LEU A 37 -13.88 -5.05 6.40
CA LEU A 37 -12.64 -4.30 6.23
C LEU A 37 -12.17 -3.62 7.54
N TYR A 38 -13.10 -3.13 8.36
CA TYR A 38 -12.81 -2.48 9.64
C TYR A 38 -12.27 -3.46 10.69
N ASP A 39 -12.89 -4.64 10.81
CA ASP A 39 -12.45 -5.69 11.74
C ASP A 39 -11.01 -6.12 11.37
N LEU A 40 -10.73 -6.22 10.07
CA LEU A 40 -9.39 -6.50 9.55
C LEU A 40 -8.36 -5.40 9.88
N GLY A 41 -8.75 -4.13 9.88
CA GLY A 41 -7.84 -3.05 10.28
C GLY A 41 -7.51 -3.08 11.77
N GLU A 42 -8.51 -3.32 12.61
CA GLU A 42 -8.34 -3.39 14.07
C GLU A 42 -7.47 -4.59 14.48
N GLU A 43 -7.77 -5.78 13.95
CA GLU A 43 -6.97 -6.98 14.21
C GLU A 43 -5.52 -6.81 13.73
N LEU A 44 -5.32 -6.27 12.52
CA LEU A 44 -3.97 -6.00 12.01
C LEU A 44 -3.19 -5.04 12.92
N GLY A 45 -3.84 -3.98 13.42
CA GLY A 45 -3.22 -3.04 14.34
C GLY A 45 -2.77 -3.69 15.64
N ILE A 46 -3.60 -4.55 16.22
CA ILE A 46 -3.30 -5.24 17.48
C ILE A 46 -2.21 -6.30 17.28
N GLU A 47 -2.31 -7.13 16.25
CA GLU A 47 -1.36 -8.22 16.01
C GLU A 47 0.01 -7.70 15.60
N SER A 48 0.07 -6.68 14.73
CA SER A 48 1.36 -6.09 14.32
C SER A 48 2.11 -5.48 15.50
N GLN A 49 1.42 -4.85 16.47
CA GLN A 49 2.04 -4.38 17.70
C GLN A 49 2.66 -5.52 18.51
N GLN A 50 1.97 -6.66 18.64
CA GLN A 50 2.50 -7.82 19.36
C GLN A 50 3.74 -8.41 18.67
N VAL A 51 3.75 -8.44 17.33
CA VAL A 51 4.89 -8.91 16.54
C VAL A 51 6.10 -7.98 16.72
N LEU A 52 5.88 -6.66 16.66
CA LEU A 52 6.93 -5.67 16.92
C LEU A 52 7.47 -5.74 18.35
N ASP A 53 6.59 -5.92 19.35
CA ASP A 53 6.97 -6.10 20.75
C ASP A 53 7.81 -7.35 20.94
N TYR A 54 7.44 -8.46 20.30
CA TYR A 54 8.22 -9.68 20.31
C TYR A 54 9.61 -9.46 19.72
N GLY A 55 9.71 -8.82 18.54
CA GLY A 55 11.00 -8.55 17.92
C GLY A 55 11.88 -7.63 18.78
N THR A 56 11.28 -6.60 19.38
CA THR A 56 11.97 -5.67 20.28
C THR A 56 12.44 -6.36 21.57
N TYR A 57 11.58 -7.15 22.21
CA TYR A 57 11.91 -7.87 23.45
C TYR A 57 13.06 -8.85 23.25
N ASN A 58 13.08 -9.54 22.10
CA ASN A 58 14.15 -10.48 21.76
C ASN A 58 15.40 -9.78 21.20
N SER A 59 15.40 -8.45 21.09
CA SER A 59 16.52 -7.66 20.55
C SER A 59 16.95 -8.11 19.16
N LEU A 60 15.97 -8.45 18.32
CA LEU A 60 16.21 -8.83 16.93
C LEU A 60 16.91 -7.69 16.19
N ASP A 61 17.83 -8.03 15.30
CA ASP A 61 18.43 -7.06 14.40
C ASP A 61 17.48 -6.66 13.26
N ASP A 62 17.91 -5.71 12.42
CA ASP A 62 17.08 -5.19 11.33
C ASP A 62 16.67 -6.27 10.32
N GLU A 63 17.53 -7.27 10.05
CA GLU A 63 17.22 -8.33 9.08
C GLU A 63 16.29 -9.38 9.71
N GLU A 64 16.54 -9.75 10.97
CA GLU A 64 15.66 -10.65 11.73
C GLU A 64 14.26 -10.04 11.93
N MET A 65 14.18 -8.74 12.22
CA MET A 65 12.92 -8.00 12.31
C MET A 65 12.20 -7.99 10.97
N LYS A 66 12.92 -7.76 9.87
CA LYS A 66 12.34 -7.79 8.53
C LYS A 66 11.77 -9.17 8.21
N GLU A 67 12.52 -10.26 8.44
CA GLU A 67 12.06 -11.63 8.21
C GLU A 67 10.82 -11.95 9.06
N LEU A 68 10.80 -11.54 10.33
CA LEU A 68 9.64 -11.68 11.20
C LEU A 68 8.40 -10.99 10.62
N MET A 69 8.57 -9.76 10.13
CA MET A 69 7.48 -8.97 9.55
C MET A 69 7.00 -9.52 8.21
N GLU A 70 7.90 -9.98 7.35
CA GLU A 70 7.54 -10.63 6.07
C GLU A 70 6.69 -11.88 6.30
N ASN A 71 7.12 -12.73 7.25
CA ASN A 71 6.35 -13.91 7.64
C ASN A 71 4.98 -13.56 8.21
N PHE A 72 4.90 -12.54 9.05
CA PHE A 72 3.62 -12.06 9.58
C PHE A 72 2.70 -11.57 8.45
N ILE A 73 3.21 -10.74 7.54
CA ILE A 73 2.46 -10.16 6.42
C ILE A 73 1.95 -11.24 5.47
N GLU A 74 2.79 -12.22 5.11
CA GLU A 74 2.38 -13.33 4.24
C GLU A 74 1.23 -14.13 4.86
N ASN A 75 1.33 -14.46 6.16
CA ASN A 75 0.26 -15.15 6.87
C ASN A 75 -1.02 -14.30 6.93
N TYR A 76 -0.87 -13.00 7.16
CA TYR A 76 -1.99 -12.07 7.26
C TYR A 76 -2.76 -11.92 5.95
N VAL A 77 -2.05 -11.77 4.83
CA VAL A 77 -2.68 -11.65 3.50
C VAL A 77 -3.45 -12.93 3.14
N ASN A 78 -2.89 -14.09 3.45
CA ASN A 78 -3.57 -15.37 3.27
C ASN A 78 -4.85 -15.47 4.13
N TYR A 79 -4.84 -14.92 5.35
CA TYR A 79 -6.00 -14.85 6.22
C TYR A 79 -7.05 -13.84 5.74
N ALA A 80 -6.62 -12.64 5.32
CA ALA A 80 -7.48 -11.56 4.84
C ALA A 80 -8.33 -11.97 3.63
N GLY A 81 -7.81 -12.87 2.80
CA GLY A 81 -8.49 -13.42 1.64
C GLY A 81 -8.62 -12.43 0.48
N GLU A 82 -9.28 -12.90 -0.58
CA GLU A 82 -9.38 -12.18 -1.86
C GLU A 82 -10.24 -10.90 -1.79
N GLY A 83 -10.05 -10.04 -2.79
CA GLY A 83 -10.84 -8.83 -3.05
C GLY A 83 -10.39 -7.62 -2.25
N LYS A 84 -9.21 -7.65 -1.63
CA LYS A 84 -8.68 -6.55 -0.80
C LYS A 84 -7.31 -6.14 -1.32
N ASN A 85 -7.06 -4.84 -1.35
CA ASN A 85 -5.74 -4.31 -1.64
C ASN A 85 -5.10 -3.89 -0.32
N ILE A 86 -3.91 -4.42 -0.03
CA ILE A 86 -3.25 -4.22 1.26
C ILE A 86 -1.81 -3.79 1.02
N TYR A 87 -1.42 -2.69 1.64
CA TYR A 87 -0.05 -2.19 1.63
C TYR A 87 0.45 -2.12 3.05
N PHE A 88 1.63 -2.67 3.27
CA PHE A 88 2.31 -2.67 4.55
C PHE A 88 3.58 -1.83 4.43
N ILE A 89 3.83 -1.03 5.45
CA ILE A 89 4.96 -0.11 5.55
C ILE A 89 5.59 -0.37 6.89
N PHE A 90 6.84 -0.77 6.92
CA PHE A 90 7.52 -1.04 8.18
C PHE A 90 8.99 -0.72 8.12
N GLY A 91 9.63 -0.59 9.28
CA GLY A 91 11.05 -0.28 9.37
C GLY A 91 11.33 0.82 10.37
N ASN A 92 12.43 1.54 10.15
CA ASN A 92 12.97 2.50 11.09
C ASN A 92 13.33 3.82 10.38
N LYS A 93 14.01 4.72 11.10
CA LYS A 93 14.39 6.03 10.55
C LYS A 93 15.49 5.97 9.49
N GLU A 94 16.13 4.83 9.28
CA GLU A 94 17.20 4.65 8.30
C GLU A 94 16.68 3.92 7.06
N LYS A 95 15.81 2.92 7.26
CA LYS A 95 15.27 2.05 6.20
C LYS A 95 13.78 1.84 6.37
N ILE A 96 13.05 1.94 5.25
CA ILE A 96 11.64 1.60 5.15
C ILE A 96 11.47 0.45 4.15
N TYR A 97 10.62 -0.49 4.51
CA TYR A 97 10.19 -1.61 3.71
C TYR A 97 8.73 -1.41 3.35
N VAL A 98 8.40 -1.59 2.06
CA VAL A 98 7.01 -1.54 1.58
C VAL A 98 6.72 -2.80 0.79
N ILE A 99 5.59 -3.42 1.09
CA ILE A 99 5.06 -4.56 0.35
C ILE A 99 3.58 -4.32 0.06
N GLY A 100 3.15 -4.63 -1.16
CA GLY A 100 1.78 -4.40 -1.61
C GLY A 100 1.18 -5.65 -2.22
N TYR A 101 -0.08 -5.91 -1.90
CA TYR A 101 -0.89 -6.97 -2.48
C TYR A 101 -2.12 -6.31 -3.11
N GLN A 102 -2.36 -6.58 -4.40
CA GLN A 102 -3.49 -6.04 -5.14
C GLN A 102 -4.27 -7.15 -5.83
N ASP A 103 -5.58 -7.16 -5.62
CA ASP A 103 -6.52 -8.07 -6.28
C ASP A 103 -7.32 -7.40 -7.40
N VAL A 104 -7.29 -6.06 -7.50
CA VAL A 104 -8.16 -5.31 -8.43
C VAL A 104 -7.45 -5.02 -9.76
N LEU A 105 -8.09 -5.40 -10.87
CA LEU A 105 -7.70 -5.00 -12.23
C LEU A 105 -8.63 -3.91 -12.80
N PRO A 106 -8.10 -2.82 -13.40
CA PRO A 106 -6.68 -2.50 -13.49
C PRO A 106 -6.10 -2.11 -12.13
N ALA A 107 -4.87 -2.56 -11.88
CA ALA A 107 -4.10 -2.20 -10.70
C ALA A 107 -3.92 -0.68 -10.66
N GLU A 108 -4.19 -0.07 -9.50
CA GLU A 108 -3.92 1.34 -9.32
C GLU A 108 -2.41 1.54 -9.18
N SER A 109 -1.87 2.60 -9.80
CA SER A 109 -0.45 2.92 -9.67
C SER A 109 -0.14 3.30 -8.22
N VAL A 110 0.85 2.63 -7.64
CA VAL A 110 1.31 2.91 -6.28
C VAL A 110 2.74 3.37 -6.29
N CYS A 111 3.03 4.43 -5.56
CA CYS A 111 4.39 4.89 -5.36
C CYS A 111 4.62 5.40 -3.95
N VAL A 112 5.88 5.35 -3.52
CA VAL A 112 6.34 5.69 -2.18
C VAL A 112 7.22 6.93 -2.27
N GLN A 113 6.99 7.90 -1.38
CA GLN A 113 7.82 9.09 -1.20
C GLN A 113 8.39 9.10 0.21
N LEU A 114 9.70 9.26 0.33
CA LEU A 114 10.36 9.48 1.62
C LEU A 114 10.54 10.98 1.85
N ASN A 115 10.18 11.43 3.06
CA ASN A 115 10.28 12.80 3.50
C ASN A 115 9.74 13.85 2.50
N PRO A 116 8.54 13.64 1.88
CA PRO A 116 8.00 14.62 0.95
C PRO A 116 7.78 15.96 1.63
N GLU A 117 8.43 16.98 1.09
CA GLU A 117 8.16 18.37 1.42
C GLU A 117 6.95 18.84 0.61
N THR A 118 6.06 19.57 1.27
CA THR A 118 4.85 20.13 0.66
C THR A 118 5.12 21.47 -0.04
N ASP A 119 6.31 22.03 0.15
CA ASP A 119 6.75 23.20 -0.62
C ASP A 119 7.29 22.70 -1.96
N ASN A 120 6.60 23.06 -3.03
CA ASN A 120 7.08 22.89 -4.39
C ASN A 120 8.34 23.74 -4.55
N ASP A 121 9.48 23.12 -4.26
CA ASP A 121 10.74 23.82 -4.04
C ASP A 121 11.28 24.24 -5.41
N CYS A 122 11.14 25.53 -5.71
CA CYS A 122 11.53 26.04 -7.02
C CYS A 122 13.04 26.27 -7.07
N CYS A 123 13.77 25.28 -7.58
CA CYS A 123 15.21 25.34 -7.71
C CYS A 123 15.64 26.48 -8.64
N LYS A 124 16.70 27.17 -8.21
CA LYS A 124 17.40 28.19 -8.99
C LYS A 124 18.46 27.54 -9.87
N LYS A 125 18.83 28.28 -10.90
CA LYS A 125 19.98 28.01 -11.77
C LYS A 125 21.22 27.55 -11.00
N GLY A 126 21.83 26.45 -11.46
CA GLY A 126 23.04 25.87 -10.87
C GLY A 126 22.82 25.08 -9.58
N GLN A 127 21.57 24.84 -9.19
CA GLN A 127 21.21 23.94 -8.09
C GLN A 127 20.96 22.51 -8.59
N LYS A 128 21.02 21.56 -7.66
CA LYS A 128 20.62 20.15 -7.84
C LYS A 128 19.33 19.91 -7.08
N CYS A 129 18.39 19.19 -7.69
CA CYS A 129 17.23 18.66 -6.99
C CYS A 129 17.60 17.29 -6.40
N ILE A 130 17.63 17.18 -5.08
CA ILE A 130 17.92 15.95 -4.33
C ILE A 130 16.79 15.76 -3.33
N ASP A 131 16.04 14.66 -3.47
CA ASP A 131 14.92 14.31 -2.58
C ASP A 131 13.97 15.48 -2.30
N GLY A 132 13.54 16.18 -3.35
CA GLY A 132 12.61 17.31 -3.24
C GLY A 132 13.21 18.61 -2.72
N ARG A 133 14.52 18.66 -2.44
CA ARG A 133 15.23 19.87 -1.99
C ARG A 133 16.22 20.40 -3.00
N CYS A 134 16.38 21.72 -3.01
CA CYS A 134 17.34 22.40 -3.87
C CYS A 134 18.70 22.61 -3.19
N GLU A 135 19.68 21.80 -3.57
CA GLU A 135 21.06 21.90 -3.08
C GLU A 135 21.96 22.74 -4.01
N ALA A 136 22.99 23.37 -3.46
CA ALA A 136 23.97 24.09 -4.26
C ALA A 136 24.90 23.13 -5.03
N GLY A 137 25.20 23.42 -6.31
CA GLY A 137 26.32 22.79 -7.03
C GLY A 137 25.95 21.75 -8.11
N GLY A 138 25.09 22.11 -9.07
CA GLY A 138 24.81 21.36 -10.30
C GLY A 138 26.00 21.25 -11.26
N ILE A 139 26.08 20.15 -12.04
CA ILE A 139 27.04 20.04 -13.16
C ILE A 139 26.42 20.45 -14.49
N CYS A 140 25.10 20.69 -14.53
CA CYS A 140 24.39 21.16 -15.70
C CYS A 140 24.85 22.54 -16.16
N GLY A 141 24.56 22.86 -17.42
CA GLY A 141 24.90 24.12 -18.05
C GLY A 141 24.32 25.32 -17.30
N LYS A 142 24.77 26.51 -17.69
CA LYS A 142 24.38 27.74 -17.01
C LYS A 142 22.87 27.93 -16.95
N ASP A 143 22.03 27.36 -17.80
CA ASP A 143 20.58 27.62 -17.80
C ASP A 143 19.74 26.39 -17.45
N GLU A 144 20.38 25.39 -16.85
CA GLU A 144 19.80 24.08 -16.57
C GLU A 144 19.87 23.74 -15.07
N ILE A 145 18.99 22.84 -14.64
CA ILE A 145 18.92 22.33 -13.26
C ILE A 145 19.17 20.83 -13.27
N GLN A 146 20.05 20.36 -12.38
CA GLN A 146 20.34 18.93 -12.28
C GLN A 146 19.19 18.18 -11.63
N CYS A 147 18.71 17.14 -12.31
CA CYS A 147 17.66 16.23 -11.88
C CYS A 147 18.15 14.80 -12.07
N GLY A 148 18.63 14.14 -11.01
CA GLY A 148 19.34 12.86 -11.13
C GLY A 148 20.56 13.01 -12.05
N SER A 149 20.60 12.25 -13.15
CA SER A 149 21.63 12.38 -14.21
C SER A 149 21.26 13.33 -15.35
N ASN A 150 20.04 13.89 -15.34
CA ASN A 150 19.51 14.74 -16.39
C ASN A 150 19.64 16.24 -16.04
N CYS A 151 19.58 17.07 -17.07
CA CYS A 151 19.57 18.53 -16.95
C CYS A 151 18.23 19.06 -17.46
N CYS A 152 17.42 19.60 -16.56
CA CYS A 152 16.09 20.12 -16.88
C CYS A 152 16.17 21.58 -17.33
N ASN A 153 15.41 21.90 -18.36
CA ASN A 153 15.20 23.24 -18.88
C ASN A 153 14.23 24.02 -18.00
N LEU A 154 14.21 25.34 -18.23
CA LEU A 154 13.30 26.25 -17.53
C LEU A 154 11.83 25.92 -17.83
N GLY A 155 10.99 25.90 -16.79
CA GLY A 155 9.55 25.58 -16.93
C GLY A 155 9.24 24.08 -16.92
N GLU A 156 10.26 23.23 -16.85
CA GLU A 156 10.11 21.81 -16.56
C GLU A 156 10.02 21.57 -15.05
N ARG A 157 9.63 20.37 -14.66
CA ARG A 157 9.66 19.86 -13.29
C ARG A 157 10.57 18.64 -13.21
N CYS A 158 11.31 18.51 -12.11
CA CYS A 158 12.13 17.33 -11.83
C CYS A 158 11.30 16.32 -11.04
N VAL A 159 11.03 15.16 -11.65
CA VAL A 159 10.28 14.05 -11.03
C VAL A 159 11.09 12.79 -11.25
N ASN A 160 11.44 12.08 -10.18
CA ASN A 160 12.14 10.78 -10.26
C ASN A 160 13.43 10.81 -11.11
N GLY A 161 14.19 11.91 -11.03
CA GLY A 161 15.41 12.06 -11.84
C GLY A 161 15.15 12.27 -13.34
N ARG A 162 13.91 12.58 -13.74
CA ARG A 162 13.51 12.92 -15.12
C ARG A 162 12.87 14.30 -15.17
N CYS A 163 13.02 14.94 -16.33
CA CYS A 163 12.44 16.25 -16.60
C CYS A 163 11.10 16.08 -17.30
N GLU A 164 10.05 16.67 -16.74
CA GLU A 164 8.70 16.64 -17.29
C GLU A 164 8.21 18.05 -17.60
N ALA A 165 7.37 18.20 -18.62
CA ALA A 165 6.80 19.50 -19.00
C ALA A 165 5.74 19.97 -17.98
N GLY A 166 5.79 21.24 -17.57
CA GLY A 166 4.70 21.88 -16.80
C GLY A 166 4.90 21.95 -15.29
N GLY A 167 5.99 22.57 -14.83
CA GLY A 167 6.14 22.95 -13.42
C GLY A 167 5.33 24.21 -13.06
N ILE A 168 4.87 24.33 -11.81
CA ILE A 168 4.18 25.55 -11.32
C ILE A 168 5.14 26.70 -10.99
N CYS A 169 6.45 26.47 -11.12
CA CYS A 169 7.46 27.46 -10.86
C CYS A 169 7.42 28.58 -11.91
N GLY A 170 7.54 29.82 -11.46
CA GLY A 170 7.56 30.99 -12.34
C GLY A 170 8.72 30.94 -13.35
N TYR A 171 8.66 31.81 -14.37
CA TYR A 171 9.72 31.94 -15.39
C TYR A 171 11.11 31.91 -14.75
N HIS A 172 11.98 31.02 -15.23
CA HIS A 172 13.37 30.77 -14.77
C HIS A 172 13.57 29.84 -13.55
N ARG A 173 12.58 29.01 -13.17
CA ARG A 173 12.75 28.00 -12.10
C ARG A 173 12.20 26.63 -12.51
N VAL A 174 12.69 25.57 -11.86
CA VAL A 174 12.22 24.18 -12.02
C VAL A 174 11.64 23.72 -10.69
N GLU A 175 10.48 23.06 -10.75
CA GLU A 175 9.84 22.47 -9.58
C GLU A 175 10.59 21.22 -9.15
N CYS A 176 11.04 21.20 -7.90
CA CYS A 176 11.65 20.04 -7.27
C CYS A 176 10.62 19.41 -6.35
N SER A 177 10.39 18.11 -6.55
CA SER A 177 9.50 17.30 -5.73
C SER A 177 10.27 16.07 -5.30
N THR A 178 9.93 15.55 -4.13
CA THR A 178 10.43 14.23 -3.73
C THR A 178 10.02 13.19 -4.77
N PRO A 179 10.94 12.28 -5.13
CA PRO A 179 10.64 11.23 -6.08
C PRO A 179 9.51 10.35 -5.53
N CYS A 180 8.52 10.04 -6.38
CA CYS A 180 7.55 8.99 -6.13
C CYS A 180 8.05 7.70 -6.77
N ILE A 181 8.68 6.86 -5.97
CA ILE A 181 9.31 5.63 -6.41
C ILE A 181 8.19 4.58 -6.57
N PRO A 182 7.97 4.04 -7.78
CA PRO A 182 6.88 3.09 -8.01
C PRO A 182 7.14 1.79 -7.26
N LEU A 183 6.07 1.19 -6.73
CA LEU A 183 6.10 -0.16 -6.19
C LEU A 183 6.03 -1.14 -7.37
N GLU A 184 7.17 -1.74 -7.71
CA GLU A 184 7.35 -2.45 -8.99
C GLU A 184 6.76 -3.86 -9.02
N VAL A 185 6.74 -4.55 -7.87
CA VAL A 185 6.32 -5.95 -7.78
C VAL A 185 5.36 -6.14 -6.60
N MET A 186 4.19 -6.71 -6.87
CA MET A 186 3.22 -7.07 -5.84
C MET A 186 3.64 -8.37 -5.15
N GLY A 187 3.54 -8.40 -3.82
CA GLY A 187 3.93 -9.53 -2.99
C GLY A 187 5.44 -9.65 -2.74
N GLU A 188 6.25 -8.69 -3.20
CA GLU A 188 7.68 -8.60 -2.87
C GLU A 188 7.95 -7.36 -2.02
N THR A 189 8.85 -7.50 -1.05
CA THR A 189 9.30 -6.39 -0.21
C THR A 189 10.28 -5.52 -0.97
N GLN A 190 9.97 -4.22 -1.08
CA GLN A 190 10.87 -3.21 -1.62
C GLN A 190 11.47 -2.36 -0.49
N GLU A 191 12.79 -2.18 -0.52
CA GLU A 191 13.53 -1.35 0.44
C GLU A 191 13.69 0.09 -0.08
N PHE A 192 13.50 1.05 0.82
CA PHE A 192 13.65 2.49 0.58
C PHE A 192 14.57 3.11 1.63
N THR A 193 15.54 3.90 1.17
CA THR A 193 16.51 4.61 2.01
C THR A 193 16.66 6.06 1.55
N THR A 194 17.15 6.94 2.43
CA THR A 194 17.46 8.34 2.10
C THR A 194 18.79 8.74 2.74
N ASN A 195 19.37 9.86 2.28
CA ASN A 195 20.57 10.46 2.86
C ASN A 195 20.22 11.20 4.16
N GLY A 196 19.73 10.47 5.16
CA GLY A 196 19.36 11.04 6.46
C GLY A 196 18.25 10.25 7.14
N ASN A 197 17.70 10.85 8.20
CA ASN A 197 16.59 10.23 8.93
C ASN A 197 15.29 10.38 8.14
N ILE A 198 14.58 9.27 7.96
CA ILE A 198 13.19 9.19 7.53
C ILE A 198 12.33 9.64 8.72
N TYR A 199 11.48 10.64 8.49
CA TYR A 199 10.51 11.14 9.47
C TYR A 199 9.08 11.16 8.92
N LYS A 200 8.93 11.07 7.59
CA LYS A 200 7.64 10.99 6.90
C LYS A 200 7.73 10.02 5.73
N VAL A 201 6.74 9.15 5.58
CA VAL A 201 6.53 8.30 4.41
C VAL A 201 5.18 8.67 3.83
N VAL A 202 5.09 8.84 2.52
CA VAL A 202 3.81 9.00 1.83
C VAL A 202 3.67 7.88 0.82
N ILE A 203 2.56 7.16 0.91
CA ILE A 203 2.14 6.22 -0.11
C ILE A 203 1.05 6.90 -0.93
N ARG A 204 1.32 7.05 -2.23
CA ARG A 204 0.35 7.52 -3.19
C ARG A 204 -0.27 6.32 -3.89
N ILE A 205 -1.59 6.17 -3.78
CA ILE A 205 -2.37 5.15 -4.51
C ILE A 205 -3.32 5.91 -5.43
N GLY A 206 -3.10 5.77 -6.74
CA GLY A 206 -3.80 6.60 -7.73
C GLY A 206 -3.53 8.08 -7.50
N ASN A 207 -4.54 8.84 -7.07
CA ASN A 207 -4.45 10.28 -6.77
C ASN A 207 -4.58 10.60 -5.27
N THR A 208 -4.58 9.59 -4.41
CA THR A 208 -4.75 9.74 -2.96
C THR A 208 -3.43 9.51 -2.25
N ASP A 209 -3.05 10.44 -1.38
CA ASP A 209 -1.84 10.39 -0.57
C ASP A 209 -2.17 9.95 0.85
N TYR A 210 -1.50 8.91 1.33
CA TYR A 210 -1.56 8.41 2.70
C TYR A 210 -0.25 8.73 3.40
N GLU A 211 -0.31 9.55 4.45
CA GLU A 211 0.87 10.05 5.13
C GLU A 211 1.12 9.34 6.46
N PHE A 212 2.35 8.90 6.67
CA PHE A 212 2.80 8.23 7.90
C PHE A 212 3.99 8.97 8.47
N ARG A 213 3.89 9.45 9.71
CA ARG A 213 5.01 10.10 10.42
C ARG A 213 5.68 9.11 11.33
N LEU A 214 6.97 8.85 11.12
CA LEU A 214 7.72 7.91 11.95
C LEU A 214 7.90 8.47 13.36
N ARG A 215 7.23 7.88 14.34
CA ARG A 215 7.45 8.15 15.77
C ARG A 215 8.29 7.05 16.41
N TYR A 216 8.85 7.37 17.56
CA TYR A 216 9.63 6.38 18.32
C TYR A 216 8.68 5.26 18.82
N GLY A 217 8.94 4.03 18.41
CA GLY A 217 8.10 2.87 18.72
C GLY A 217 6.95 2.63 17.74
N GLU A 218 6.70 3.53 16.77
CA GLU A 218 5.68 3.35 15.72
C GLU A 218 6.39 3.01 14.39
N ASN A 219 6.68 1.72 14.20
CA ASN A 219 7.52 1.20 13.10
C ASN A 219 6.74 0.36 12.09
N PHE A 220 5.40 0.31 12.19
CA PHE A 220 4.53 -0.42 11.29
C PHE A 220 3.28 0.39 10.96
N TYR A 221 2.98 0.48 9.68
CA TYR A 221 1.79 1.13 9.16
C TYR A 221 1.18 0.29 8.04
N PHE A 222 -0.10 0.53 7.76
CA PHE A 222 -0.79 -0.13 6.68
C PHE A 222 -1.85 0.75 6.02
N VAL A 223 -2.18 0.41 4.77
CA VAL A 223 -3.35 0.87 4.05
C VAL A 223 -4.10 -0.36 3.52
N ILE A 224 -5.32 -0.56 3.98
CA ILE A 224 -6.23 -1.58 3.47
C ILE A 224 -7.34 -0.86 2.72
N TRP A 225 -7.64 -1.25 1.49
CA TRP A 225 -8.82 -0.74 0.81
C TRP A 225 -9.53 -1.78 -0.04
N GLN A 226 -10.83 -1.60 -0.16
CA GLN A 226 -11.74 -2.49 -0.89
C GLN A 226 -12.82 -1.67 -1.60
N LYS A 227 -13.21 -2.08 -2.81
CA LYS A 227 -14.37 -1.54 -3.52
C LYS A 227 -15.60 -2.40 -3.25
N VAL A 228 -16.62 -1.84 -2.58
CA VAL A 228 -17.89 -2.50 -2.28
C VAL A 228 -19.03 -1.66 -2.85
N GLY A 229 -19.87 -2.24 -3.72
CA GLY A 229 -21.03 -1.51 -4.27
C GLY A 229 -20.69 -0.27 -5.12
N GLY A 230 -19.45 -0.13 -5.58
CA GLY A 230 -18.96 1.04 -6.31
C GLY A 230 -18.33 2.13 -5.42
N GLU A 231 -18.37 1.96 -4.10
CA GLU A 231 -17.70 2.84 -3.13
C GLU A 231 -16.36 2.24 -2.71
N THR A 232 -15.36 3.10 -2.52
CA THR A 232 -14.06 2.71 -1.98
C THR A 232 -14.07 2.90 -0.48
N HIS A 233 -13.87 1.82 0.27
CA HIS A 233 -13.63 1.86 1.70
C HIS A 233 -12.13 1.72 1.96
N VAL A 234 -11.61 2.54 2.86
CA VAL A 234 -10.19 2.57 3.23
C VAL A 234 -10.06 2.51 4.74
N VAL A 235 -9.09 1.74 5.22
CA VAL A 235 -8.69 1.68 6.61
C VAL A 235 -7.18 1.84 6.67
N THR A 236 -6.68 2.69 7.58
CA THR A 236 -5.25 2.94 7.76
C THR A 236 -4.89 2.90 9.24
N SER A 237 -3.63 2.61 9.55
CA SER A 237 -3.12 2.67 10.92
C SER A 237 -2.81 4.09 11.42
N GLY A 238 -2.93 5.11 10.57
CA GLY A 238 -2.49 6.48 10.84
C GLY A 238 -3.57 7.44 11.33
N GLU A 239 -4.84 7.02 11.38
CA GLU A 239 -5.96 7.83 11.87
C GLU A 239 -6.32 7.46 13.31
N GLU A 240 -5.67 8.13 14.28
CA GLU A 240 -6.25 8.47 15.60
C GLU A 240 -6.02 9.96 15.91
#